data_AF-A0A1E5ADG1-F1
#
_entry.id   AF-A0A1E5ADG1-F1
#
_cell.length_a   1.000
_cell.length_b   1.000
_cell.length_c   1.000
_cell.angle_alpha   90.00
_cell.angle_beta   90.00
_cell.angle_gamma   90.00
#
_symmetry.space_group_name_H-M   'P 1'
#
loop_
_entity.id
_entity.type
_entity.pdbx_description
1 polymer ?
#
loop_
_entity_poly.entity_id
_entity_poly.type
_entity_poly.pdbx_seq_one_letter_code
_entity_poly.pdbx_strand_id
1 'polypeptide(L)'
;MALPKKEFRSIHVNDTLYKYKITGEDGGIRIIIGLPNSNGQVLIGWISYHSSHVSNFNSEGIVKSWSIYQRTIVTPKTIREVILYALDNNWKPEENLKQMLIPDLDDKINLQLKKITKFPDLKKEEVAVVFELQNKRLNVDFTMYKGEGNIYHKFDNIQLAKKFSESKIKENDDLSCWILNDFNSALLFMDKKETVEFKN
;
A
#
# COMPACT_ATOMS: atom_id res chain seq x y z
N MET A 1 21.70 6.36 -26.76
CA MET A 1 22.44 5.54 -25.78
C MET A 1 21.67 4.24 -25.60
N ALA A 2 22.29 3.09 -25.85
CA ALA A 2 21.68 1.78 -25.65
C ALA A 2 21.62 1.43 -24.16
N LEU A 3 20.55 0.77 -23.72
CA LEU A 3 20.35 0.40 -22.31
C LEU A 3 21.34 -0.70 -21.89
N PRO A 4 21.97 -0.61 -20.70
CA PRO A 4 22.88 -1.65 -20.21
C PRO A 4 22.18 -3.00 -20.05
N LYS A 5 22.90 -4.11 -20.27
CA LYS A 5 22.32 -5.47 -20.30
C LYS A 5 21.90 -6.01 -18.92
N LYS A 6 22.49 -5.54 -17.83
CA LYS A 6 22.18 -5.99 -16.46
C LYS A 6 21.03 -5.13 -15.87
N GLU A 7 20.17 -5.75 -15.07
CA GLU A 7 19.05 -5.13 -14.34
C GLU A 7 17.78 -4.73 -15.13
N PHE A 8 17.81 -4.80 -16.47
CA PHE A 8 16.62 -4.56 -17.29
C PHE A 8 15.81 -5.83 -17.52
N ARG A 9 14.50 -5.72 -17.36
CA ARG A 9 13.51 -6.74 -17.71
C ARG A 9 13.00 -6.51 -19.14
N SER A 10 12.39 -7.52 -19.74
CA SER A 10 11.89 -7.49 -21.11
C SER A 10 10.37 -7.59 -21.15
N ILE A 11 9.73 -6.94 -22.13
CA ILE A 11 8.29 -7.04 -22.39
C ILE A 11 7.99 -6.85 -23.88
N HIS A 12 7.03 -7.60 -24.42
CA HIS A 12 6.49 -7.37 -25.77
C HIS A 12 5.21 -6.53 -25.72
N VAL A 13 5.17 -5.45 -26.49
CA VAL A 13 3.98 -4.60 -26.68
C VAL A 13 3.84 -4.32 -28.17
N ASN A 14 2.67 -4.67 -28.75
CA ASN A 14 2.39 -4.56 -30.19
C ASN A 14 3.55 -5.11 -31.06
N ASP A 15 3.91 -6.37 -30.81
CA ASP A 15 5.03 -7.11 -31.45
C ASP A 15 6.45 -6.53 -31.25
N THR A 16 6.57 -5.39 -30.59
CA THR A 16 7.86 -4.74 -30.31
C THR A 16 8.41 -5.19 -28.95
N LEU A 17 9.67 -5.61 -28.94
CA LEU A 17 10.39 -5.96 -27.72
C LEU A 17 10.99 -4.70 -27.08
N TYR A 18 10.54 -4.39 -25.87
CA TYR A 18 11.08 -3.33 -25.04
C TYR A 18 11.88 -3.90 -23.87
N LYS A 19 12.83 -3.09 -23.39
CA LYS A 19 13.50 -3.28 -22.10
C LYS A 19 13.10 -2.18 -21.14
N TYR A 20 12.92 -2.55 -19.88
CA TYR A 20 12.56 -1.62 -18.83
C TYR A 20 13.30 -1.88 -17.51
N LYS A 21 13.51 -0.82 -16.74
CA LYS A 21 14.04 -0.84 -15.38
C LYS A 21 13.13 -0.01 -14.48
N ILE A 22 12.92 -0.51 -13.27
CA ILE A 22 12.13 0.14 -12.23
C ILE A 22 13.07 0.39 -11.05
N THR A 23 13.05 1.59 -10.49
CA THR A 23 13.90 1.96 -9.35
C THR A 23 13.10 2.85 -8.42
N GLY A 24 13.14 2.55 -7.11
CA GLY A 24 12.60 3.47 -6.11
C GLY A 24 13.57 4.63 -5.91
N GLU A 25 13.06 5.85 -5.97
CA GLU A 25 13.79 7.10 -5.77
C GLU A 25 13.12 7.91 -4.65
N ASP A 26 13.75 8.98 -4.20
CA ASP A 26 13.14 9.93 -3.27
C ASP A 26 11.91 10.57 -3.92
N GLY A 27 10.72 10.29 -3.37
CA GLY A 27 9.45 10.83 -3.84
C GLY A 27 8.66 9.96 -4.82
N GLY A 28 9.20 8.85 -5.33
CA GLY A 28 8.41 7.95 -6.18
C GLY A 28 9.16 6.77 -6.77
N ILE A 29 8.50 6.10 -7.71
CA ILE A 29 9.04 4.98 -8.48
C ILE A 29 9.36 5.48 -9.87
N ARG A 30 10.65 5.45 -10.23
CA ARG A 30 11.14 5.80 -11.55
C ARG A 30 11.12 4.59 -12.47
N ILE A 31 10.62 4.80 -13.68
CA ILE A 31 10.56 3.82 -14.76
C ILE A 31 11.42 4.32 -15.92
N ILE A 32 12.26 3.46 -16.47
CA ILE A 32 13.04 3.72 -17.68
C ILE A 32 12.70 2.64 -18.70
N ILE A 33 12.32 3.02 -19.93
CA ILE A 33 11.95 2.11 -21.01
C ILE A 33 12.68 2.49 -22.30
N GLY A 34 13.13 1.50 -23.06
CA GLY A 34 13.70 1.70 -24.38
C GLY A 34 13.85 0.39 -25.16
N LEU A 35 14.39 0.49 -26.37
CA LEU A 35 14.66 -0.68 -27.22
C LEU A 35 15.98 -1.36 -26.82
N PRO A 36 16.07 -2.71 -26.86
CA PRO A 36 17.23 -3.44 -26.37
C PRO A 36 18.51 -3.26 -27.19
N ASN A 37 18.39 -2.99 -28.50
CA ASN A 37 19.51 -2.99 -29.45
C ASN A 37 19.49 -1.75 -30.37
N SER A 38 18.80 -0.67 -29.96
CA SER A 38 18.70 0.56 -30.74
C SER A 38 19.06 1.77 -29.88
N ASN A 39 19.70 2.76 -30.51
CA ASN A 39 19.96 4.08 -29.94
C ASN A 39 18.77 5.03 -30.18
N GLY A 40 17.56 4.57 -29.91
CA GLY A 40 16.36 5.39 -30.06
C GLY A 40 16.00 6.18 -28.80
N GLN A 41 14.84 6.83 -28.83
CA GLN A 41 14.36 7.70 -27.77
C GLN A 41 14.02 6.89 -26.52
N VAL A 42 14.70 7.17 -25.42
CA VAL A 42 14.41 6.55 -24.11
C VAL A 42 13.22 7.26 -23.46
N LEU A 43 12.30 6.47 -22.90
CA LEU A 43 11.20 6.96 -22.07
C LEU A 43 11.59 6.89 -20.60
N ILE A 44 11.34 7.97 -19.87
CA ILE A 44 11.48 8.04 -18.42
C ILE A 44 10.16 8.51 -17.83
N GLY A 45 9.61 7.72 -16.92
CA GLY A 45 8.36 8.00 -16.21
C GLY A 45 8.53 7.94 -14.70
N TRP A 46 7.63 8.59 -13.97
CA TRP A 46 7.55 8.52 -12.52
C TRP A 46 6.13 8.20 -12.08
N ILE A 47 6.02 7.40 -11.02
CA ILE A 47 4.78 7.04 -10.34
C ILE A 47 4.95 7.38 -8.85
N SER A 48 3.95 7.96 -8.20
CA SER A 48 4.07 8.26 -6.77
C SER A 48 4.00 7.01 -5.89
N TYR A 49 4.59 7.09 -4.70
CA TYR A 49 4.30 6.10 -3.66
C TYR A 49 2.87 6.30 -3.15
N HIS A 50 2.00 5.33 -3.38
CA HIS A 50 0.69 5.29 -2.74
C HIS A 50 0.74 4.32 -1.56
N SER A 51 0.45 4.80 -0.35
CA SER A 51 0.46 3.97 0.86
C SER A 51 -0.90 3.89 1.54
N SER A 52 -1.10 2.82 2.31
CA SER A 52 -2.10 2.72 3.36
C SER A 52 -1.43 3.07 4.69
N HIS A 53 -2.10 3.89 5.49
CA HIS A 53 -1.66 4.22 6.85
C HIS A 53 -2.55 3.51 7.85
N VAL A 54 -1.93 2.91 8.87
CA VAL A 54 -2.63 2.34 10.02
C VAL A 54 -2.02 2.92 11.28
N SER A 55 -2.85 3.45 12.16
CA SER A 55 -2.42 4.01 13.45
C SER A 55 -1.83 2.94 14.37
N ASN A 56 -0.82 3.34 15.13
CA ASN A 56 -0.28 2.61 16.28
C ASN A 56 -0.35 3.54 17.49
N PHE A 57 -0.69 2.97 18.65
CA PHE A 57 -0.95 3.73 19.86
C PHE A 57 0.17 3.53 20.89
N ASN A 58 0.37 4.54 21.75
CA ASN A 58 1.19 4.40 22.95
C ASN A 58 0.38 3.75 24.10
N SER A 59 1.00 3.59 25.26
CA SER A 59 0.37 3.08 26.48
C SER A 59 -0.71 4.00 27.08
N GLU A 60 -0.99 5.15 26.46
CA GLU A 60 -2.01 6.11 26.87
C GLU A 60 -3.18 6.15 25.86
N GLY A 61 -3.16 5.29 24.82
CA GLY A 61 -4.21 5.25 23.80
C GLY A 61 -4.11 6.35 22.74
N ILE A 62 -2.99 7.09 22.72
CA ILE A 62 -2.72 8.19 21.77
C ILE A 62 -1.88 7.68 20.61
N VAL A 63 -2.17 8.13 19.38
CA VAL A 63 -1.36 7.78 18.21
C VAL A 63 0.09 8.21 18.41
N LYS A 64 1.00 7.25 18.33
CA LYS A 64 2.45 7.48 18.42
C LYS A 64 3.11 7.41 17.05
N SER A 65 2.60 6.56 16.16
CA SER A 65 3.16 6.36 14.83
C SER A 65 2.12 5.77 13.89
N TRP A 66 2.49 5.67 12.60
CA TRP A 66 1.73 4.95 11.60
C TRP A 66 2.56 3.83 11.00
N SER A 67 1.94 2.68 10.82
CA SER A 67 2.43 1.62 9.95
C SER A 67 2.07 1.95 8.50
N ILE A 68 3.08 2.11 7.66
CA ILE A 68 2.93 2.46 6.24
C ILE A 68 3.04 1.19 5.41
N TYR A 69 2.03 0.92 4.59
CA TYR A 69 2.03 -0.21 3.67
C TYR A 69 1.91 0.27 2.23
N GLN A 70 2.87 -0.12 1.41
CA GLN A 70 2.90 0.30 0.01
C GLN A 70 1.80 -0.39 -0.80
N ARG A 71 1.02 0.42 -1.51
CA ARG A 71 -0.09 0.00 -2.38
C ARG A 71 0.28 0.00 -3.86
N THR A 72 1.29 0.77 -4.27
CA THR A 72 1.78 0.74 -5.66
C THR A 72 2.55 -0.56 -5.90
N ILE A 73 2.15 -1.30 -6.93
CA ILE A 73 2.89 -2.46 -7.44
C ILE A 73 3.10 -2.23 -8.94
N VAL A 74 4.35 -2.04 -9.34
CA VAL A 74 4.68 -1.94 -10.76
C VAL A 74 4.79 -3.35 -11.35
N THR A 75 3.78 -3.75 -12.11
CA THR A 75 3.70 -5.06 -12.78
C THR A 75 4.09 -4.93 -14.27
N PRO A 76 4.34 -6.04 -14.98
CA PRO A 76 4.47 -6.00 -16.44
C PRO A 76 3.24 -5.36 -17.13
N LYS A 77 2.04 -5.49 -16.56
CA LYS A 77 0.85 -4.83 -17.07
C LYS A 77 0.94 -3.31 -16.91
N THR A 78 1.39 -2.80 -15.77
CA THR A 78 1.66 -1.36 -15.57
C THR A 78 2.64 -0.83 -16.62
N ILE A 79 3.71 -1.57 -16.90
CA ILE A 79 4.72 -1.19 -17.91
C ILE A 79 4.11 -1.15 -19.32
N ARG A 80 3.23 -2.10 -19.66
CA ARG A 80 2.50 -2.08 -20.94
C ARG A 80 1.66 -0.82 -21.08
N GLU A 81 0.91 -0.43 -20.04
CA GLU A 81 0.10 0.79 -20.06
C GLU A 81 0.97 2.04 -20.23
N VAL A 82 2.13 2.12 -19.56
CA VAL A 82 3.10 3.22 -19.75
C VAL A 82 3.57 3.31 -21.19
N ILE A 83 3.90 2.17 -21.82
CA ILE A 83 4.35 2.13 -23.22
C ILE A 83 3.23 2.60 -24.16
N LEU A 84 2.02 2.08 -24.00
CA LEU A 84 0.88 2.45 -24.84
C LEU A 84 0.55 3.94 -24.71
N TYR A 85 0.43 4.44 -23.47
CA TYR A 85 0.23 5.87 -23.22
C TYR A 85 1.31 6.73 -23.87
N ALA A 86 2.59 6.34 -23.74
CA ALA A 86 3.69 7.10 -24.32
C ALA A 86 3.64 7.09 -25.86
N LEU A 87 3.34 5.95 -26.49
CA LEU A 87 3.17 5.84 -27.95
C LEU A 87 2.05 6.76 -28.44
N ASP A 88 0.91 6.79 -27.73
CA ASP A 88 -0.22 7.68 -28.02
C ASP A 88 0.14 9.17 -27.83
N ASN A 89 1.20 9.46 -27.06
CA ASN A 89 1.71 10.80 -26.78
C ASN A 89 3.02 11.12 -27.53
N ASN A 90 3.15 10.59 -28.75
CA ASN A 90 4.28 10.86 -29.65
C ASN A 90 5.65 10.39 -29.13
N TRP A 91 5.69 9.34 -28.31
CA TRP A 91 6.96 8.67 -28.04
C TRP A 91 7.45 7.96 -29.29
N LYS A 92 8.70 8.24 -29.68
CA LYS A 92 9.30 7.70 -30.90
C LYS A 92 10.51 6.82 -30.59
N PRO A 93 10.28 5.58 -30.13
CA PRO A 93 11.33 4.71 -29.58
C PRO A 93 12.42 4.33 -30.59
N GLU A 94 12.18 4.48 -31.89
CA GLU A 94 13.16 4.18 -32.96
C GLU A 94 13.98 5.41 -33.40
N GLU A 95 13.51 6.63 -33.12
CA GLU A 95 14.21 7.86 -33.49
C GLU A 95 15.24 8.23 -32.42
N ASN A 96 16.46 8.63 -32.83
CA ASN A 96 17.51 9.05 -31.90
C ASN A 96 17.26 10.49 -31.39
N LEU A 97 16.24 10.64 -30.55
CA LEU A 97 15.81 11.91 -29.93
C LEU A 97 16.26 12.00 -28.47
N LYS A 98 16.16 13.20 -27.91
CA LYS A 98 16.26 13.40 -26.45
C LYS A 98 15.20 12.57 -25.75
N GLN A 99 15.53 12.10 -24.54
CA GLN A 99 14.62 11.32 -23.71
C GLN A 99 13.23 11.98 -23.60
N MET A 100 12.19 11.16 -23.69
CA MET A 100 10.83 11.59 -23.37
C MET A 100 10.62 11.48 -21.87
N LEU A 101 10.14 12.56 -21.25
CA LEU A 101 9.86 12.63 -19.82
C LEU A 101 8.35 12.65 -19.59
N ILE A 102 7.87 11.74 -18.75
CA ILE A 102 6.50 11.76 -18.23
C ILE A 102 6.61 11.90 -16.70
N PRO A 103 6.61 13.13 -16.16
CA PRO A 103 6.98 13.39 -14.77
C PRO A 103 5.98 12.83 -13.75
N ASP A 104 4.77 12.51 -14.18
CA ASP A 104 3.71 11.93 -13.35
C ASP A 104 2.88 11.01 -14.24
N LEU A 105 2.75 9.76 -13.87
CA LEU A 105 1.97 8.74 -14.56
C LEU A 105 0.68 8.36 -13.81
N ASP A 106 0.45 8.88 -12.60
CA ASP A 106 -0.54 8.33 -11.66
C ASP A 106 -1.96 8.32 -12.25
N ASP A 107 -2.34 9.43 -12.89
CA ASP A 107 -3.66 9.61 -13.51
C ASP A 107 -3.70 9.25 -15.00
N LYS A 108 -2.59 8.75 -15.57
CA LYS A 108 -2.44 8.48 -17.01
C LYS A 108 -2.53 7.00 -17.36
N ILE A 109 -2.33 6.13 -16.36
CA ILE A 109 -2.35 4.68 -16.53
C ILE A 109 -3.12 4.02 -15.40
N ASN A 110 -3.57 2.79 -15.63
CA ASN A 110 -4.12 1.99 -14.54
C ASN A 110 -2.99 1.40 -13.68
N LEU A 111 -2.67 2.07 -12.57
CA LEU A 111 -1.63 1.65 -11.61
C LEU A 111 -1.92 0.35 -10.85
N GLN A 112 -3.11 -0.24 -11.00
CA GLN A 112 -3.53 -1.45 -10.28
C GLN A 112 -3.28 -1.36 -8.76
N LEU A 113 -3.52 -0.18 -8.17
CA LEU A 113 -3.26 0.05 -6.76
C LEU A 113 -4.05 -0.95 -5.91
N LYS A 114 -3.38 -1.49 -4.90
CA LYS A 114 -4.08 -2.24 -3.85
C LYS A 114 -5.17 -1.37 -3.22
N LYS A 115 -6.29 -2.00 -2.86
CA LYS A 115 -7.41 -1.30 -2.22
C LYS A 115 -6.92 -0.61 -0.95
N ILE A 116 -7.27 0.67 -0.79
CA ILE A 116 -6.97 1.40 0.44
C ILE A 116 -7.71 0.75 1.60
N THR A 117 -7.00 0.52 2.70
CA THR A 117 -7.63 0.13 3.97
C THR A 117 -8.16 1.40 4.62
N LYS A 118 -9.48 1.49 4.71
CA LYS A 118 -10.16 2.63 5.32
C LYS A 118 -10.57 2.27 6.74
N PHE A 119 -10.44 3.22 7.64
CA PHE A 119 -11.15 3.16 8.91
C PHE A 119 -12.66 3.17 8.63
N PRO A 120 -13.47 2.33 9.29
CA PRO A 120 -14.91 2.32 9.07
C PRO A 120 -15.55 3.60 9.60
N ASP A 121 -16.58 4.10 8.91
CA ASP A 121 -17.42 5.16 9.47
C ASP A 121 -18.20 4.59 10.67
N LEU A 122 -18.02 5.19 11.85
CA LEU A 122 -18.65 4.78 13.10
C LEU A 122 -19.76 5.77 13.50
N LYS A 123 -20.90 5.24 13.94
CA LYS A 123 -21.91 6.02 14.68
C LYS A 123 -21.44 6.24 16.12
N LYS A 124 -22.14 7.12 16.85
CA LYS A 124 -21.78 7.57 18.20
C LYS A 124 -21.42 6.45 19.20
N GLU A 125 -22.09 5.32 19.13
CA GLU A 125 -21.88 4.18 20.05
C GLU A 125 -21.06 3.05 19.42
N GLU A 126 -20.92 3.04 18.09
CA GLU A 126 -20.20 2.01 17.37
C GLU A 126 -18.70 2.13 17.61
N VAL A 127 -18.00 1.00 17.63
CA VAL A 127 -16.55 0.92 17.80
C VAL A 127 -15.93 -0.01 16.78
N ALA A 128 -14.64 0.16 16.54
CA ALA A 128 -13.83 -0.74 15.72
C ALA A 128 -12.80 -1.44 16.58
N VAL A 129 -12.66 -2.76 16.44
CA VAL A 129 -11.61 -3.54 17.08
C VAL A 129 -10.56 -3.92 16.05
N VAL A 130 -9.31 -3.84 16.48
CA VAL A 130 -8.17 -4.27 15.68
C VAL A 130 -7.25 -5.14 16.53
N PHE A 131 -6.80 -6.25 15.97
CA PHE A 131 -5.92 -7.20 16.67
C PHE A 131 -4.47 -7.06 16.25
N GLU A 132 -3.59 -7.45 17.18
CA GLU A 132 -2.16 -7.53 17.00
C GLU A 132 -1.62 -8.85 17.56
N LEU A 133 -0.55 -9.34 16.95
CA LEU A 133 0.25 -10.46 17.44
C LEU A 133 1.71 -10.02 17.43
N GLN A 134 2.38 -10.02 18.57
CA GLN A 134 3.77 -9.55 18.71
C GLN A 134 3.99 -8.14 18.11
N ASN A 135 3.10 -7.19 18.41
CA ASN A 135 3.09 -5.82 17.89
C ASN A 135 2.93 -5.70 16.36
N LYS A 136 2.44 -6.74 15.69
CA LYS A 136 2.12 -6.73 14.26
C LYS A 136 0.61 -6.80 14.06
N ARG A 137 0.11 -5.87 13.25
CA ARG A 137 -1.30 -5.77 12.88
C ARG A 137 -1.81 -7.03 12.21
N LEU A 138 -3.00 -7.48 12.59
CA LEU A 138 -3.71 -8.59 11.94
C LEU A 138 -4.85 -8.07 11.06
N ASN A 139 -5.26 -8.87 10.08
CA ASN A 139 -6.51 -8.69 9.37
C ASN A 139 -7.68 -9.34 10.14
N VAL A 140 -8.90 -9.17 9.61
CA VAL A 140 -10.13 -9.73 10.23
C VAL A 140 -10.15 -11.26 10.34
N ASP A 141 -9.26 -11.94 9.60
CA ASP A 141 -9.09 -13.40 9.64
C ASP A 141 -7.94 -13.82 10.58
N PHE A 142 -7.44 -12.90 11.41
CA PHE A 142 -6.33 -13.13 12.35
C PHE A 142 -5.00 -13.55 11.69
N THR A 143 -4.79 -13.17 10.42
CA THR A 143 -3.51 -13.34 9.73
C THR A 143 -2.75 -12.03 9.66
N MET A 144 -1.42 -12.11 9.52
CA MET A 144 -0.56 -10.92 9.45
C MET A 144 -1.00 -9.98 8.31
N TYR A 145 -1.31 -8.73 8.65
CA TYR A 145 -1.73 -7.74 7.67
C TYR A 145 -0.58 -7.29 6.77
N LYS A 146 -0.80 -7.36 5.46
CA LYS A 146 0.20 -7.06 4.41
C LYS A 146 -0.11 -5.81 3.60
N GLY A 147 -0.94 -4.90 4.13
CA GLY A 147 -1.29 -3.65 3.46
C GLY A 147 -2.54 -3.66 2.60
N GLU A 148 -3.30 -4.76 2.60
CA GLU A 148 -4.57 -4.88 1.88
C GLU A 148 -5.61 -5.67 2.68
N GLY A 149 -6.88 -5.35 2.44
CA GLY A 149 -8.02 -5.98 3.11
C GLY A 149 -8.49 -5.23 4.35
N ASN A 150 -9.48 -5.82 5.02
CA ASN A 150 -10.07 -5.26 6.23
C ASN A 150 -9.27 -5.69 7.46
N ILE A 151 -9.04 -4.75 8.36
CA ILE A 151 -8.38 -4.98 9.65
C ILE A 151 -9.27 -4.62 10.85
N TYR A 152 -10.43 -4.03 10.58
CA TYR A 152 -11.33 -3.52 11.61
C TYR A 152 -12.56 -4.42 11.72
N HIS A 153 -12.78 -4.97 12.92
CA HIS A 153 -14.05 -5.59 13.29
C HIS A 153 -14.96 -4.52 13.87
N LYS A 154 -16.08 -4.24 13.21
CA LYS A 154 -17.03 -3.21 13.65
C LYS A 154 -18.06 -3.81 14.61
N PHE A 155 -18.38 -3.09 15.67
CA PHE A 155 -19.39 -3.47 16.67
C PHE A 155 -20.31 -2.31 17.00
N ASP A 156 -21.54 -2.63 17.41
CA ASP A 156 -22.56 -1.65 17.76
C ASP A 156 -22.24 -0.89 19.06
N ASN A 157 -21.45 -1.49 19.96
CA ASN A 157 -21.03 -0.89 21.21
C ASN A 157 -19.75 -1.53 21.78
N ILE A 158 -19.16 -0.84 22.76
CA ILE A 158 -17.93 -1.27 23.43
C ILE A 158 -18.09 -2.60 24.18
N GLN A 159 -19.27 -2.89 24.74
CA GLN A 159 -19.49 -4.12 25.51
C GLN A 159 -19.44 -5.37 24.61
N LEU A 160 -20.03 -5.30 23.42
CA LEU A 160 -19.95 -6.36 22.41
C LEU A 160 -18.51 -6.55 21.92
N ALA A 161 -17.81 -5.45 21.66
CA ALA A 161 -16.41 -5.46 21.25
C ALA A 161 -15.52 -6.12 22.31
N LYS A 162 -15.65 -5.73 23.59
CA LYS A 162 -14.91 -6.33 24.72
C LYS A 162 -15.14 -7.83 24.80
N LYS A 163 -16.41 -8.27 24.78
CA LYS A 163 -16.75 -9.70 24.86
C LYS A 163 -16.14 -10.51 23.72
N PHE A 164 -16.16 -9.96 22.49
CA PHE A 164 -15.52 -10.60 21.34
C PHE A 164 -13.99 -10.69 21.52
N SER A 165 -13.36 -9.59 21.91
CA SER A 165 -11.92 -9.52 22.16
C SER A 165 -11.45 -10.48 23.24
N GLU A 166 -12.14 -10.54 24.38
CA GLU A 166 -11.83 -11.48 25.46
C GLU A 166 -11.90 -12.93 25.00
N SER A 167 -12.91 -13.29 24.20
CA SER A 167 -13.01 -14.64 23.65
C SER A 167 -11.81 -14.98 22.78
N LYS A 168 -11.37 -14.04 21.93
CA LYS A 168 -10.25 -14.27 21.00
C LYS A 168 -8.90 -14.30 21.72
N ILE A 169 -8.69 -13.46 22.71
CA ILE A 169 -7.48 -13.48 23.55
C ILE A 169 -7.42 -14.76 24.38
N LYS A 170 -8.56 -15.29 24.87
CA LYS A 170 -8.59 -16.60 25.55
C LYS A 170 -8.27 -17.77 24.63
N GLU A 171 -8.63 -17.69 23.35
CA GLU A 171 -8.29 -18.70 22.35
C GLU A 171 -6.80 -18.65 21.97
N ASN A 172 -6.19 -17.46 22.02
CA ASN A 172 -4.77 -17.25 21.74
C ASN A 172 -4.20 -16.14 22.62
N ASP A 173 -3.47 -16.57 23.64
CA ASP A 173 -2.86 -15.75 24.70
C ASP A 173 -1.83 -14.73 24.21
N ASP A 174 -1.30 -14.89 22.99
CA ASP A 174 -0.35 -13.95 22.38
C ASP A 174 -1.05 -12.80 21.65
N LEU A 175 -2.38 -12.84 21.52
CA LEU A 175 -3.15 -11.76 20.93
C LEU A 175 -3.30 -10.59 21.90
N SER A 176 -3.19 -9.40 21.33
CA SER A 176 -3.69 -8.17 21.94
C SER A 176 -4.64 -7.48 20.97
N CYS A 177 -5.44 -6.55 21.49
CA CYS A 177 -6.33 -5.76 20.66
C CYS A 177 -6.50 -4.34 21.17
N TRP A 178 -6.87 -3.46 20.24
CA TRP A 178 -7.29 -2.10 20.51
C TRP A 178 -8.74 -1.94 20.10
N ILE A 179 -9.54 -1.32 20.98
CA ILE A 179 -10.89 -0.88 20.69
C ILE A 179 -10.85 0.63 20.44
N LEU A 180 -11.33 1.03 19.27
CA LEU A 180 -11.18 2.36 18.70
C LEU A 180 -12.57 2.99 18.48
N ASN A 181 -12.68 4.29 18.74
CA ASN A 181 -13.84 5.12 18.34
C ASN A 181 -13.52 6.03 17.15
N ASP A 182 -12.25 6.19 16.80
CA ASP A 182 -11.79 6.92 15.62
C ASP A 182 -10.45 6.35 15.14
N PHE A 183 -10.06 6.69 13.91
CA PHE A 183 -8.77 6.29 13.33
C PHE A 183 -7.59 6.68 14.22
N ASN A 184 -7.68 7.81 14.92
CA ASN A 184 -6.59 8.34 15.76
C ASN A 184 -6.88 8.24 17.27
N SER A 185 -7.88 7.48 17.70
CA SER A 185 -8.23 7.39 19.11
C SER A 185 -8.59 5.96 19.52
N ALA A 186 -7.92 5.48 20.57
CA ALA A 186 -8.24 4.22 21.21
C ALA A 186 -8.99 4.49 22.52
N LEU A 187 -10.10 3.76 22.71
CA LEU A 187 -10.85 3.75 23.97
C LEU A 187 -10.25 2.76 24.96
N LEU A 188 -9.74 1.63 24.46
CA LEU A 188 -9.35 0.53 25.32
C LEU A 188 -8.28 -0.36 24.65
N PHE A 189 -7.34 -0.82 25.44
CA PHE A 189 -6.38 -1.86 25.09
C PHE A 189 -6.66 -3.13 25.90
N MET A 190 -6.51 -4.29 25.27
CA MET A 190 -6.63 -5.59 25.95
C MET A 190 -5.52 -6.52 25.50
N ASP A 191 -4.91 -7.20 26.46
CA ASP A 191 -4.17 -8.42 26.25
C ASP A 191 -4.56 -9.44 27.33
N LYS A 192 -3.80 -10.55 27.45
CA LYS A 192 -4.05 -11.55 28.48
C LYS A 192 -3.86 -11.01 29.91
N LYS A 193 -2.93 -10.07 30.10
CA LYS A 193 -2.46 -9.61 31.41
C LYS A 193 -3.32 -8.48 31.95
N GLU A 194 -3.74 -7.57 31.08
CA GLU A 194 -4.43 -6.37 31.49
C GLU A 194 -5.46 -5.88 30.47
N THR A 195 -6.36 -5.04 30.97
CA THR A 195 -7.27 -4.25 30.19
C THR A 195 -7.13 -2.81 30.65
N VAL A 196 -6.74 -1.93 29.74
CA VAL A 196 -6.48 -0.52 30.02
C VAL A 196 -7.55 0.32 29.35
N GLU A 197 -8.30 1.09 30.13
CA GLU A 197 -9.26 2.08 29.64
C GLU A 197 -8.59 3.45 29.51
N PHE A 198 -8.74 4.08 28.35
CA PHE A 198 -8.23 5.41 28.09
C PHE A 198 -9.34 6.43 28.23
N LYS A 199 -9.03 7.57 28.85
CA LYS A 199 -9.93 8.71 28.90
C LYS A 199 -9.73 9.52 27.63
N ASN A 200 -10.76 9.54 26.79
CA ASN A 200 -10.86 10.48 25.67
C ASN A 200 -11.46 11.80 26.12
#